data_AF-A0A3D1S3T8-F1
#
_entry.id   AF-A0A3D1S3T8-F1
#
_cell.length_a   1.000
_cell.length_b   1.000
_cell.length_c   1.000
_cell.angle_alpha   90.00
_cell.angle_beta   90.00
_cell.angle_gamma   90.00
#
_symmetry.space_group_name_H-M   'P 1'
#
loop_
_entity.id
_entity.type
_entity.pdbx_description
1 polymer ?
#
loop_
_entity_poly.entity_id
_entity_poly.type
_entity_poly.pdbx_seq_one_letter_code
_entity_poly.pdbx_strand_id
1 'polypeptide(L)' 'RDRLKQWIAGLKIAGVLPAIAVCHKGVIRSALSLATGWTMEDKWPVKLRDDCAQLFRVVEGNLEVEQLNIPLNPES' A
#
# COMPACT_ATOMS: atom_id res chain seq x y z
N ARG A 1 3.01 10.48 3.48
CA ARG A 1 2.86 10.12 2.04
C ARG A 1 4.18 10.30 1.29
N ASP A 2 4.82 11.46 1.35
CA ASP A 2 6.01 11.77 0.53
C ASP A 2 7.21 10.85 0.79
N ARG A 3 7.55 10.58 2.06
CA ARG A 3 8.63 9.63 2.39
C ARG A 3 8.37 8.22 1.84
N LEU A 4 7.11 7.77 1.84
CA LEU A 4 6.75 6.47 1.30
C LEU A 4 6.89 6.47 -0.23
N LYS A 5 6.47 7.54 -0.91
CA LYS A 5 6.64 7.69 -2.36
C LYS A 5 8.11 7.68 -2.76
N GLN A 6 8.97 8.39 -2.03
CA GLN A 6 10.42 8.38 -2.24
C GLN A 6 11.02 6.99 -2.04
N TRP A 7 10.61 6.28 -0.98
CA TRP A 7 11.07 4.92 -0.71
C TRP A 7 10.69 3.95 -1.83
N ILE A 8 9.43 3.98 -2.32
CA ILE A 8 8.96 3.14 -3.44
C ILE A 8 9.74 3.45 -4.73
N ALA A 9 10.00 4.73 -5.02
CA ALA A 9 10.82 5.12 -6.15
C ALA A 9 12.24 4.53 -6.05
N GLY A 10 12.83 4.54 -4.85
CA GLY A 10 14.11 3.89 -4.57
C GLY A 10 14.09 2.38 -4.84
N LEU A 11 13.04 1.67 -4.42
CA LEU A 11 12.88 0.23 -4.71
C LEU A 11 12.81 -0.06 -6.21
N LYS A 12 12.09 0.78 -6.97
CA LYS A 12 12.00 0.64 -8.42
C LYS A 12 13.36 0.87 -9.09
N ILE A 13 14.08 1.93 -8.70
CA ILE A 13 15.41 2.26 -9.23
C ILE A 13 16.42 1.15 -8.92
N ALA A 14 16.37 0.58 -7.71
CA ALA A 14 17.25 -0.51 -7.30
C ALA A 14 16.89 -1.87 -7.92
N GLY A 15 15.79 -1.97 -8.67
CA GLY A 15 15.37 -3.22 -9.32
C GLY A 15 14.91 -4.32 -8.36
N VAL A 16 14.44 -3.96 -7.16
CA VAL A 16 14.08 -4.92 -6.10
C VAL A 16 12.58 -5.25 -6.04
N LEU A 17 11.81 -4.88 -7.06
CA LEU A 17 10.39 -5.23 -7.17
C LEU A 17 10.20 -6.55 -7.95
N PRO A 18 9.26 -7.43 -7.56
CA PRO A 18 8.27 -7.26 -6.49
C PRO A 18 8.88 -7.44 -5.08
N ALA A 19 8.31 -6.75 -4.08
CA ALA A 19 8.76 -6.79 -2.69
C ALA A 19 7.59 -6.90 -1.71
N ILE A 20 7.83 -7.50 -0.53
CA ILE A 20 6.90 -7.54 0.59
C ILE A 20 7.39 -6.58 1.68
N ALA A 21 6.48 -5.78 2.23
CA ALA A 21 6.77 -4.86 3.32
C ALA A 21 5.89 -5.16 4.53
N VAL A 22 6.51 -5.60 5.63
CA VAL A 22 5.82 -5.74 6.93
C VAL A 22 5.94 -4.42 7.68
N CYS A 23 4.81 -3.81 7.98
CA CYS A 23 4.78 -2.46 8.55
C CYS A 23 3.51 -2.23 9.36
N HIS A 24 3.45 -1.09 10.05
CA HIS A 24 2.29 -0.70 10.83
C HIS A 24 1.15 -0.17 9.94
N LYS A 25 -0.08 -0.23 10.45
CA LYS A 25 -1.31 0.21 9.76
C LYS A 25 -1.23 1.63 9.19
N GLY A 26 -0.47 2.54 9.84
CA GLY A 26 -0.25 3.91 9.33
C GLY A 26 0.51 3.97 8.00
N VAL A 27 1.44 3.05 7.76
CA VAL A 27 2.17 2.96 6.49
C VAL A 27 1.25 2.43 5.40
N ILE A 28 0.46 1.39 5.70
CA ILE A 28 -0.55 0.85 4.78
C ILE A 28 -1.57 1.93 4.40
N ARG A 29 -2.03 2.74 5.36
CA ARG A 29 -2.92 3.89 5.09
C ARG A 29 -2.26 4.94 4.19
N SER A 30 -0.96 5.18 4.36
CA SER A 30 -0.21 6.08 3.47
C SER A 30 -0.12 5.52 2.05
N ALA A 31 0.04 4.21 1.89
CA ALA A 31 0.03 3.54 0.57
C ALA A 31 -1.35 3.66 -0.09
N LEU A 32 -2.42 3.37 0.64
CA LEU A 32 -3.79 3.53 0.16
C LEU A 32 -4.08 4.98 -0.24
N SER A 33 -3.66 5.94 0.59
CA SER A 33 -3.80 7.36 0.32
C SER A 33 -3.03 7.80 -0.95
N LEU A 34 -1.84 7.26 -1.20
CA LEU A 34 -1.13 7.48 -2.47
C LEU A 34 -1.89 6.87 -3.65
N ALA A 35 -2.40 5.64 -3.48
CA ALA A 35 -3.04 4.88 -4.55
C ALA A 35 -4.44 5.37 -4.94
N THR A 36 -5.19 5.98 -4.01
CA THR A 36 -6.57 6.44 -4.25
C THR A 36 -6.73 7.96 -4.22
N GLY A 37 -5.65 8.70 -3.97
CA GLY A 37 -5.70 10.15 -3.77
C GLY A 37 -6.34 10.61 -2.45
N TRP A 38 -6.79 9.69 -1.58
CA TRP A 38 -7.46 10.02 -0.32
C TRP A 38 -6.58 10.88 0.60
N THR A 39 -7.10 11.99 1.12
CA THR A 39 -6.35 12.97 1.93
C THR A 39 -6.08 12.51 3.36
N MET A 40 -6.67 11.39 3.80
CA MET A 40 -6.61 10.87 5.18
C MET A 40 -7.36 11.70 6.23
N GLU A 41 -8.14 12.70 5.81
CA GLU A 41 -8.94 13.56 6.68
C GLU A 41 -10.37 13.02 6.85
N ASP A 42 -10.94 12.49 5.77
CA ASP A 42 -12.29 11.91 5.76
C ASP A 42 -12.29 10.41 6.04
N LYS A 43 -13.50 9.84 6.14
CA LYS A 43 -13.71 8.38 6.25
C LYS A 43 -12.94 7.66 5.14
N TRP A 44 -12.20 6.64 5.53
CA TRP A 44 -11.43 5.79 4.61
C TRP A 44 -12.25 5.30 3.40
N PRO A 45 -11.68 5.29 2.18
CA PRO A 45 -12.40 4.88 0.98
C PRO A 45 -12.76 3.38 1.02
N VAL A 46 -11.91 2.57 1.66
CA VAL A 46 -12.12 1.13 1.87
C VAL A 46 -11.68 0.77 3.30
N LYS A 47 -12.49 -0.04 3.99
CA LYS A 47 -12.13 -0.59 5.30
C LYS A 47 -11.02 -1.64 5.13
N LEU A 48 -9.86 -1.37 5.71
CA LEU A 48 -8.76 -2.33 5.80
C LEU A 48 -9.04 -3.31 6.94
N ARG A 49 -9.11 -4.61 6.60
CA ARG A 49 -9.29 -5.71 7.54
C ARG A 49 -7.96 -6.04 8.20
N ASP A 50 -8.04 -6.51 9.42
CA ASP A 50 -6.87 -7.06 10.11
C ASP A 50 -6.53 -8.44 9.51
N ASP A 51 -5.32 -8.93 9.77
CA ASP A 51 -4.78 -10.20 9.24
C ASP A 51 -4.84 -10.35 7.71
N CYS A 52 -4.80 -9.22 7.01
CA CYS A 52 -4.82 -9.18 5.55
C CYS A 52 -3.65 -8.37 4.96
N ALA A 53 -3.08 -8.88 3.86
CA ALA A 53 -2.17 -8.13 3.00
C ALA A 53 -2.93 -7.22 2.02
N GLN A 54 -2.23 -6.16 1.59
CA GLN A 54 -2.72 -5.17 0.64
C GLN A 54 -1.73 -5.12 -0.52
N LEU A 55 -2.18 -5.51 -1.71
CA LEU A 55 -1.36 -5.56 -2.91
C LEU A 55 -1.53 -4.25 -3.69
N PHE A 56 -0.40 -3.63 -3.99
CA PHE A 56 -0.32 -2.43 -4.80
C PHE A 56 0.60 -2.67 -5.98
N ARG A 57 0.23 -2.10 -7.13
CA ARG A 57 1.07 -2.06 -8.32
C ARG A 57 1.81 -0.73 -8.37
N VAL A 58 3.08 -0.75 -8.76
CA VAL A 58 3.85 0.47 -9.00
C VAL A 58 3.74 0.84 -10.49
N VAL A 59 3.04 1.92 -10.80
CA VAL A 59 2.82 2.42 -12.17
C VAL A 59 3.38 3.83 -12.27
N GLU A 60 4.35 4.04 -13.16
CA GLU A 60 4.97 5.37 -13.41
C GLU A 60 5.44 6.13 -12.16
N GLY A 61 5.82 5.42 -11.08
CA GLY A 61 6.28 6.04 -9.83
C GLY A 61 5.14 6.45 -8.89
N ASN A 62 3.91 6.05 -9.18
CA ASN A 62 2.78 6.07 -8.28
C ASN A 62 2.37 4.64 -7.86
N LEU A 63 1.45 4.55 -6.90
CA LEU A 63 0.78 3.30 -6.54
C LEU A 63 -0.60 3.24 -7.18
N GLU A 64 -1.01 2.04 -7.55
CA GLU A 64 -2.39 1.69 -7.85
C GLU A 64 -2.80 0.54 -6.95
N VAL A 65 -4.07 0.52 -6.53
CA VAL A 65 -4.63 -0.59 -5.78
C VAL A 65 -4.83 -1.75 -6.75
N GLU A 66 -4.10 -2.84 -6.53
CA GLU A 66 -4.31 -4.09 -7.28
C GLU A 66 -5.38 -4.93 -6.59
N GLN A 67 -5.20 -5.18 -5.28
CA GLN A 67 -6.12 -5.97 -4.48
C GLN A 67 -5.96 -5.61 -3.01
N LEU A 68 -7.08 -5.40 -2.33
CA LEU A 68 -7.10 -5.15 -0.89
C LEU A 68 -7.66 -6.35 -0.15
N ASN A 69 -7.29 -6.45 1.13
CA ASN A 69 -7.79 -7.43 2.08
C ASN A 69 -7.56 -8.88 1.63
N ILE A 70 -6.34 -9.19 1.18
CA ILE A 70 -5.90 -10.56 0.88
C ILE A 70 -5.68 -11.28 2.22
N PRO A 71 -6.47 -12.30 2.59
CA PRO A 71 -6.29 -12.99 3.86
C PRO A 71 -4.89 -13.60 3.95
N LEU A 72 -4.18 -13.35 5.05
CA LEU A 72 -2.90 -13.99 5.32
C LEU A 72 -3.05 -15.35 6.00
N ASN A 73 -4.22 -15.57 6.61
CA ASN A 73 -4.63 -16.86 7.13
C ASN A 73 -5.86 -17.33 6.33
N PRO A 74 -5.79 -18.48 5.65
CA PRO A 74 -6.92 -19.01 4.87
C PRO A 74 -8.13 -19.43 5.72
N GLU A 75 -8.01 -19.51 7.04
CA GLU A 75 -9.10 -19.90 7.95
C GLU A 75 -9.84 -18.72 8.62
N SER A 76 -9.60 -17.48 8.17
CA SER A 76 -10.12 -16.23 8.79
C SER A 76 -11.23 -15.54 8.00
#